data_AF-A8XVH5-F1
#
_entry.id   AF-A8XVH5-F1
#
_cell.length_a   1.000
_cell.length_b   1.000
_cell.length_c   1.000
_cell.angle_alpha   90.00
_cell.angle_beta   90.00
_cell.angle_gamma   90.00
#
_symmetry.space_group_name_H-M   'P 1'
#
loop_
_entity.id
_entity.type
_entity.pdbx_description
1 polymer ?
#
loop_
_entity_poly.entity_id
_entity_poly.type
_entity_poly.pdbx_seq_one_letter_code
_entity_poly.pdbx_strand_id
1 'polypeptide(L)'
;MSNLIPSQIMPANDSIHDLDAYKSFVPVFNFTTFQAFLPFLYICPTIVVMLTILVKYKKAKAALNSATMDNNIFACIMFYFTFNMLFYFGDYFHLNLPTAGFVTSWCAGVQPNRGFTFLLMYAYYSNFGVIICPFLVCLMRLTIMMSPRQNERYCKLIMYRFAIPFLFLVPLALVAVNITTTGYCKQLNHPFSFGSIIIYEGEDYARLNTIIHFSFSSFIFSSNTTMTVFMLYKLRMTQTSSTSARTKELKRRAEFSLFLAVVSSVAPFITNSICSISFLFDRTAWDYVLFVRPIGNDFETTMMPWVLFLTHPMFRSKKKTSPVNKASVFVTSTNTSSTRNATAVTS
;
A
#
# COMPACT_ATOMS: atom_id res chain seq x y z
N MET A 1 -33.38 -7.13 -26.10
CA MET A 1 -33.86 -6.18 -27.12
C MET A 1 -32.73 -5.21 -27.38
N SER A 2 -32.09 -5.39 -28.52
CA SER A 2 -30.92 -4.67 -29.02
C SER A 2 -31.25 -3.19 -29.24
N ASN A 3 -30.77 -2.32 -28.35
CA ASN A 3 -30.80 -0.89 -28.61
C ASN A 3 -29.60 -0.54 -29.49
N LEU A 4 -29.94 -0.18 -30.72
CA LEU A 4 -29.08 0.31 -31.78
C LEU A 4 -28.15 1.40 -31.25
N ILE A 5 -26.85 1.14 -31.33
CA ILE A 5 -25.86 2.20 -31.49
C ILE A 5 -26.26 2.93 -32.78
N PRO A 6 -26.63 4.22 -32.75
CA PRO A 6 -26.71 4.99 -33.98
C PRO A 6 -25.31 4.91 -34.58
N SER A 7 -25.22 4.43 -35.82
CA SER A 7 -23.99 4.32 -36.59
C SER A 7 -23.38 5.70 -36.86
N GLN A 8 -22.89 6.37 -35.81
CA GLN A 8 -21.82 7.34 -35.95
C GLN A 8 -20.56 6.50 -36.06
N ILE A 9 -19.95 6.55 -37.24
CA ILE A 9 -18.66 5.97 -37.57
C ILE A 9 -17.70 6.40 -36.46
N MET A 10 -17.35 5.48 -35.55
CA MET A 10 -16.31 5.77 -34.57
C MET A 10 -15.06 6.16 -35.37
N PRO A 11 -14.43 7.31 -35.08
CA PRO A 11 -13.21 7.68 -35.78
C PRO A 11 -12.17 6.58 -35.59
N ALA A 12 -11.24 6.41 -36.55
CA ALA A 12 -10.24 5.34 -36.54
C ALA A 12 -9.35 5.28 -35.28
N ASN A 13 -9.42 6.31 -34.43
CA ASN A 13 -8.73 6.42 -33.15
C ASN A 13 -9.61 6.02 -31.93
N ASP A 14 -10.82 5.49 -32.13
CA ASP A 14 -11.81 5.14 -31.08
C ASP A 14 -12.13 6.27 -30.08
N SER A 15 -11.86 7.53 -30.46
CA SER A 15 -12.06 8.68 -29.59
C SER A 15 -13.52 9.12 -29.57
N ILE A 16 -14.01 9.48 -28.39
CA ILE A 16 -15.38 10.01 -28.20
C ILE A 16 -15.49 11.53 -28.46
N HIS A 17 -14.39 12.18 -28.83
CA HIS A 17 -14.32 13.63 -28.98
C HIS A 17 -15.31 14.12 -30.06
N ASP A 18 -16.04 15.19 -29.72
CA ASP A 18 -16.99 15.90 -30.59
C ASP A 18 -18.26 15.11 -30.99
N LEU A 19 -18.45 13.90 -30.48
CA LEU A 19 -19.64 13.10 -30.75
C LEU A 19 -20.84 13.58 -29.91
N ASP A 20 -21.90 14.04 -30.57
CA ASP A 20 -23.08 14.62 -29.92
C ASP A 20 -23.78 13.64 -28.97
N ALA A 21 -23.76 12.34 -29.28
CA ALA A 21 -24.31 11.29 -28.43
C ALA A 21 -23.65 11.21 -27.04
N TYR A 22 -22.38 11.62 -26.92
CA TYR A 22 -21.65 11.66 -25.66
C TYR A 22 -21.76 13.01 -24.95
N LYS A 23 -21.92 14.13 -25.70
CA LYS A 23 -22.12 15.47 -25.12
C LYS A 23 -23.45 15.60 -24.36
N SER A 24 -24.51 14.98 -24.87
CA SER A 24 -25.83 14.98 -24.22
C SER A 24 -26.02 13.82 -23.21
N PHE A 25 -24.95 13.09 -22.88
CA PHE A 25 -25.05 11.94 -21.98
C PHE A 25 -25.29 12.38 -20.54
N VAL A 26 -26.32 11.80 -19.92
CA VAL A 26 -26.63 11.95 -18.49
C VAL A 26 -26.40 10.61 -17.81
N PRO A 27 -25.59 10.56 -16.73
CA PRO A 27 -25.31 9.31 -16.05
C PRO A 27 -26.59 8.76 -15.40
N VAL A 28 -26.93 7.53 -15.76
CA VAL A 28 -27.99 6.76 -15.10
C VAL A 28 -27.38 5.99 -13.94
N PHE A 29 -28.07 5.95 -12.79
CA PHE A 29 -27.64 5.14 -11.65
C PHE A 29 -27.60 3.65 -12.01
N ASN A 30 -26.40 3.15 -12.24
CA ASN A 30 -26.13 1.75 -12.58
C ASN A 30 -25.12 1.14 -11.60
N PHE A 31 -24.81 -0.15 -11.78
CA PHE A 31 -23.82 -0.87 -10.97
C PHE A 31 -22.46 -0.17 -10.92
N THR A 32 -22.00 0.41 -12.04
CA THR A 32 -20.74 1.17 -12.14
C THR A 32 -20.76 2.46 -11.30
N THR A 33 -21.92 3.12 -11.23
CA THR A 33 -22.13 4.30 -10.38
C THR A 33 -22.03 3.91 -8.90
N PHE A 34 -22.65 2.79 -8.49
CA PHE A 34 -22.53 2.28 -7.12
C PHE A 34 -21.09 1.92 -6.75
N GLN A 35 -20.37 1.27 -7.68
CA GLN A 35 -18.95 0.95 -7.52
C GLN A 35 -18.07 2.20 -7.32
N ALA A 36 -18.42 3.35 -7.89
CA ALA A 36 -17.68 4.59 -7.65
C ALA A 36 -17.89 5.16 -6.24
N PHE A 37 -19.02 4.90 -5.58
CA PHE A 37 -19.31 5.40 -4.23
C PHE A 37 -18.86 4.45 -3.11
N LEU A 38 -18.88 3.14 -3.35
CA LEU A 38 -18.48 2.12 -2.38
C LEU A 38 -17.08 2.39 -1.75
N PRO A 39 -16.06 2.85 -2.49
CA PRO A 39 -14.74 3.08 -1.94
C PRO A 39 -14.65 4.15 -0.86
N PHE A 40 -15.50 5.18 -0.94
CA PHE A 40 -15.50 6.23 0.08
C PHE A 40 -15.90 5.70 1.46
N LEU A 41 -16.74 4.65 1.52
CA LEU A 41 -17.21 4.07 2.77
C LEU A 41 -16.07 3.48 3.62
N TYR A 42 -15.08 2.84 2.99
CA TYR A 42 -13.96 2.21 3.70
C TYR A 42 -12.67 3.04 3.68
N ILE A 43 -12.46 3.91 2.68
CA ILE A 43 -11.28 4.79 2.66
C ILE A 43 -11.36 5.88 3.73
N CYS A 44 -12.54 6.47 3.97
CA CYS A 44 -12.67 7.52 4.99
C CYS A 44 -12.25 7.04 6.40
N PRO A 45 -12.76 5.90 6.92
CA PRO A 45 -12.26 5.31 8.17
C PRO A 45 -10.76 5.00 8.13
N THR A 46 -10.24 4.54 6.99
CA THR A 46 -8.83 4.19 6.83
C THR A 46 -7.91 5.41 6.94
N ILE A 47 -8.29 6.55 6.36
CA ILE A 47 -7.57 7.82 6.54
C ILE A 47 -7.52 8.21 8.02
N VAL A 48 -8.65 8.10 8.74
CA VAL A 48 -8.71 8.39 10.19
C VAL A 48 -7.76 7.47 10.97
N VAL A 49 -7.67 6.19 10.62
CA VAL A 49 -6.73 5.24 11.24
C VAL A 49 -5.29 5.62 10.95
N MET A 50 -4.94 5.92 9.69
CA MET A 50 -3.59 6.37 9.30
C MET A 50 -3.17 7.64 10.06
N LEU A 51 -4.05 8.63 10.17
CA LEU A 51 -3.80 9.85 10.96
C LEU A 51 -3.63 9.54 12.45
N THR A 52 -4.45 8.64 13.00
CA THR A 52 -4.35 8.22 14.39
C THR A 52 -3.02 7.53 14.69
N ILE A 53 -2.54 6.69 13.77
CA ILE A 53 -1.21 6.05 13.83
C ILE A 53 -0.12 7.13 13.92
N LEU A 54 -0.17 8.14 13.05
CA LEU A 54 0.80 9.24 13.04
C LEU A 54 0.79 10.06 14.33
N VAL A 55 -0.39 10.44 14.83
CA VAL A 55 -0.52 11.22 16.07
C VAL A 55 -0.03 10.42 17.28
N LYS A 56 -0.42 9.14 17.40
CA LYS A 56 0.03 8.28 18.50
C LYS A 56 1.54 8.04 18.45
N TYR A 57 2.12 7.88 17.26
CA TYR A 57 3.57 7.75 17.10
C TYR A 57 4.31 9.01 17.59
N LYS A 58 3.89 10.20 17.16
CA LYS A 58 4.48 11.47 17.59
C LYS A 58 4.41 11.64 19.12
N LYS A 59 3.27 11.31 19.74
CA LYS A 59 3.10 11.35 21.20
C LYS A 59 4.00 10.34 21.91
N ALA A 60 4.09 9.10 21.42
CA ALA A 60 4.94 8.07 22.01
C ALA A 60 6.44 8.42 21.93
N LYS A 61 6.86 9.04 20.83
CA LYS A 61 8.22 9.55 20.64
C LYS A 61 8.54 10.70 21.60
N ALA A 62 7.62 11.65 21.77
CA ALA A 62 7.78 12.74 22.73
C ALA A 62 7.89 12.23 24.18
N ALA A 63 7.22 11.13 24.50
CA ALA A 63 7.24 10.50 25.83
C ALA A 63 8.42 9.54 26.07
N LEU A 64 9.41 9.45 25.17
CA LEU A 64 10.59 8.56 25.28
C LEU A 64 10.23 7.09 25.62
N ASN A 65 9.12 6.60 25.08
CA ASN A 65 8.62 5.28 25.42
C ASN A 65 9.47 4.18 24.75
N SER A 66 10.01 3.24 25.51
CA SER A 66 10.86 2.15 24.99
C SER A 66 10.15 1.17 24.03
N ALA A 67 8.82 1.27 23.91
CA ALA A 67 8.01 0.49 22.95
C ALA A 67 7.81 1.18 21.59
N THR A 68 8.53 2.27 21.29
CA THR A 68 8.46 2.96 19.99
C THR A 68 9.13 2.14 18.89
N MET A 69 8.46 2.05 17.74
CA MET A 69 9.01 1.45 16.52
C MET A 69 10.19 2.29 16.00
N ASP A 70 11.14 1.67 15.30
CA ASP A 70 12.27 2.37 14.69
C ASP A 70 11.79 3.49 13.76
N ASN A 71 12.46 4.66 13.83
CA ASN A 71 12.08 5.84 13.07
C ASN A 71 12.10 5.59 11.56
N ASN A 72 13.06 4.80 11.06
CA ASN A 72 13.21 4.55 9.64
C ASN A 72 12.11 3.59 9.15
N ILE A 73 11.80 2.53 9.90
CA ILE A 73 10.68 1.65 9.56
C ILE A 73 9.36 2.43 9.54
N PHE A 74 9.13 3.28 10.54
CA PHE A 74 7.92 4.11 10.59
C PHE A 74 7.84 5.06 9.41
N ALA A 75 8.96 5.68 9.01
CA ALA A 75 9.00 6.53 7.81
C ALA A 75 8.62 5.75 6.54
N CYS A 76 9.16 4.55 6.31
CA CYS A 76 8.77 3.71 5.17
C CYS A 76 7.27 3.37 5.18
N ILE A 77 6.72 3.03 6.34
CA ILE A 77 5.29 2.73 6.47
C ILE A 77 4.45 3.97 6.17
N MET A 78 4.87 5.15 6.63
CA MET A 78 4.17 6.39 6.31
C MET A 78 4.23 6.73 4.82
N PHE A 79 5.39 6.55 4.18
CA PHE A 79 5.50 6.70 2.73
C PHE A 79 4.57 5.73 2.00
N TYR A 80 4.50 4.48 2.46
CA TYR A 80 3.59 3.50 1.89
C TYR A 80 2.12 3.91 2.03
N PHE A 81 1.71 4.43 3.19
CA PHE A 81 0.35 4.97 3.36
C PHE A 81 0.10 6.16 2.43
N THR A 82 1.07 7.07 2.28
CA THR A 82 0.96 8.19 1.35
C THR A 82 0.81 7.71 -0.09
N PHE A 83 1.64 6.78 -0.56
CA PHE A 83 1.56 6.26 -1.92
C PHE A 83 0.26 5.49 -2.19
N ASN A 84 -0.25 4.72 -1.22
CA ASN A 84 -1.56 4.08 -1.33
C ASN A 84 -2.68 5.12 -1.47
N MET A 85 -2.63 6.21 -0.70
CA MET A 85 -3.61 7.29 -0.85
C MET A 85 -3.50 8.01 -2.19
N LEU A 86 -2.28 8.33 -2.64
CA LEU A 86 -2.06 8.94 -3.95
C LEU A 86 -2.58 8.04 -5.08
N PHE A 87 -2.31 6.74 -4.97
CA PHE A 87 -2.76 5.74 -5.94
C PHE A 87 -4.28 5.60 -5.93
N TYR A 88 -4.93 5.55 -4.77
CA TYR A 88 -6.38 5.53 -4.67
C TYR A 88 -7.02 6.72 -5.40
N PHE A 89 -6.53 7.94 -5.15
CA PHE A 89 -7.03 9.13 -5.86
C PHE A 89 -6.71 9.08 -7.35
N GLY A 90 -5.51 8.62 -7.73
CA GLY A 90 -5.11 8.49 -9.13
C GLY A 90 -6.00 7.52 -9.90
N ASP A 91 -6.24 6.34 -9.35
CA ASP A 91 -7.10 5.31 -9.93
C ASP A 91 -8.58 5.75 -9.93
N TYR A 92 -9.01 6.50 -8.91
CA TYR A 92 -10.35 7.06 -8.85
C TYR A 92 -10.61 8.04 -10.00
N PHE A 93 -9.71 9.00 -10.23
CA PHE A 93 -9.87 9.97 -11.32
C PHE A 93 -9.59 9.37 -12.71
N HIS A 94 -8.69 8.38 -12.80
CA HIS A 94 -8.33 7.74 -14.06
C HIS A 94 -9.36 6.71 -14.55
N LEU A 95 -9.96 5.93 -13.64
CA LEU A 95 -10.83 4.80 -13.99
C LEU A 95 -12.22 4.88 -13.35
N ASN A 96 -12.33 5.01 -12.02
CA ASN A 96 -13.65 4.86 -11.37
C ASN A 96 -14.64 5.99 -11.74
N LEU A 97 -14.16 7.23 -11.83
CA LEU A 97 -14.98 8.38 -12.20
C LEU A 97 -15.35 8.37 -13.71
N PRO A 98 -14.41 8.10 -14.65
CA PRO A 98 -14.71 7.88 -16.06
C PRO A 98 -15.65 6.70 -16.36
N THR A 99 -15.46 5.56 -15.70
CA THR A 99 -16.29 4.36 -15.92
C THR A 99 -17.70 4.48 -15.34
N ALA A 100 -17.90 5.33 -14.34
CA ALA A 100 -19.24 5.66 -13.83
C ALA A 100 -20.05 6.61 -14.76
N GLY A 101 -19.39 7.17 -15.78
CA GLY A 101 -20.03 8.05 -16.77
C GLY A 101 -20.22 9.50 -16.34
N PHE A 102 -19.68 9.91 -15.19
CA PHE A 102 -19.81 11.28 -14.66
C PHE A 102 -19.05 12.33 -15.46
N VAL A 103 -17.92 11.94 -16.07
CA VAL A 103 -17.05 12.85 -16.83
C VAL A 103 -17.21 12.70 -18.35
N THR A 104 -18.18 11.91 -18.80
CA THR A 104 -18.37 11.57 -20.21
C THR A 104 -18.76 12.75 -21.07
N SER A 105 -19.76 13.52 -20.64
CA SER A 105 -20.20 14.74 -21.33
C SER A 105 -19.11 15.81 -21.37
N TRP A 106 -18.37 15.95 -20.27
CA TRP A 106 -17.22 16.85 -20.20
C TRP A 106 -16.09 16.40 -21.13
N CYS A 107 -15.72 15.12 -21.14
CA CYS A 107 -14.63 14.64 -21.99
C CYS A 107 -14.98 14.67 -23.48
N ALA A 108 -16.26 14.50 -23.85
CA ALA A 108 -16.71 14.64 -25.23
C ALA A 108 -16.57 16.08 -25.77
N GLY A 109 -16.62 17.09 -24.88
CA GLY A 109 -16.47 18.51 -25.24
C GLY A 109 -15.04 19.05 -25.17
N VAL A 110 -14.07 18.26 -24.70
CA VAL A 110 -12.68 18.68 -24.51
C VAL A 110 -11.77 17.95 -25.49
N GLN A 111 -11.01 18.72 -26.28
CA GLN A 111 -10.02 18.16 -27.21
C GLN A 111 -8.96 17.32 -26.48
N PRO A 112 -8.41 16.27 -27.13
CA PRO A 112 -7.28 15.51 -26.60
C PRO A 112 -6.15 16.45 -26.18
N ASN A 113 -5.79 16.40 -24.89
CA ASN A 113 -4.88 17.36 -24.28
C ASN A 113 -3.87 16.63 -23.40
N ARG A 114 -2.68 17.23 -23.25
CA ARG A 114 -1.63 16.78 -22.33
C ARG A 114 -2.08 16.73 -20.87
N GLY A 115 -3.14 17.46 -20.50
CA GLY A 115 -3.77 17.36 -19.18
C GLY A 115 -4.20 15.92 -18.83
N PHE A 116 -4.78 15.20 -19.78
CA PHE A 116 -5.14 13.78 -19.59
C PHE A 116 -3.90 12.90 -19.43
N THR A 117 -2.84 13.17 -20.20
CA THR A 117 -1.55 12.49 -20.04
C THR A 117 -0.96 12.68 -18.65
N PHE A 118 -0.98 13.91 -18.11
CA PHE A 118 -0.48 14.16 -16.75
C PHE A 118 -1.27 13.39 -15.68
N LEU A 119 -2.59 13.23 -15.86
CA LEU A 119 -3.40 12.41 -14.97
C LEU A 119 -3.01 10.93 -15.03
N LEU A 120 -2.76 10.39 -16.23
CA LEU A 120 -2.27 9.02 -16.42
C LEU A 120 -0.88 8.84 -15.80
N MET A 121 0.04 9.78 -16.05
CA MET A 121 1.36 9.78 -15.45
C MET A 121 1.30 9.78 -13.93
N TYR A 122 0.42 10.59 -13.33
CA TYR A 122 0.19 10.61 -11.89
C TYR A 122 -0.33 9.26 -11.36
N ALA A 123 -1.29 8.64 -12.05
CA ALA A 123 -1.84 7.34 -11.68
C ALA A 123 -0.77 6.23 -11.75
N TYR A 124 0.00 6.17 -12.84
CA TYR A 124 1.10 5.21 -13.00
C TYR A 124 2.22 5.43 -11.98
N TYR A 125 2.62 6.68 -11.76
CA TYR A 125 3.64 7.04 -10.77
C TYR A 125 3.27 6.52 -9.38
N SER A 126 2.02 6.77 -8.98
CA SER A 126 1.51 6.36 -7.68
C SER A 126 1.43 4.82 -7.59
N ASN A 127 1.00 4.14 -8.65
CA ASN A 127 0.95 2.67 -8.71
C ASN A 127 2.34 2.04 -8.53
N PHE A 128 3.35 2.51 -9.27
CA PHE A 128 4.73 2.04 -9.10
C PHE A 128 5.26 2.30 -7.69
N GLY A 129 4.92 3.44 -7.10
CA GLY A 129 5.26 3.75 -5.70
C GLY A 129 4.65 2.75 -4.71
N VAL A 130 3.38 2.38 -4.89
CA VAL A 130 2.71 1.35 -4.06
C VAL A 130 3.42 0.00 -4.17
N ILE A 131 3.81 -0.43 -5.38
CA ILE A 131 4.52 -1.70 -5.60
C ILE A 131 5.89 -1.72 -4.89
N ILE A 132 6.64 -0.60 -4.93
CA ILE A 132 7.98 -0.49 -4.33
C ILE A 132 7.94 -0.51 -2.80
N CYS A 133 6.91 0.07 -2.20
CA CYS A 133 6.87 0.31 -0.76
C CYS A 133 6.94 -0.95 0.12
N PRO A 134 6.18 -2.05 -0.14
CA PRO A 134 6.32 -3.30 0.60
C PRO A 134 7.75 -3.86 0.57
N PHE A 135 8.40 -3.81 -0.61
CA PHE A 135 9.79 -4.22 -0.76
C PHE A 135 10.73 -3.38 0.13
N LEU A 136 10.56 -2.06 0.18
CA LEU A 136 11.36 -1.19 1.05
C LEU A 136 11.13 -1.49 2.54
N VAL A 137 9.88 -1.73 2.95
CA VAL A 137 9.57 -2.12 4.33
C VAL A 137 10.26 -3.43 4.70
N CYS A 138 10.24 -4.42 3.81
CA CYS A 138 10.94 -5.69 4.01
C CYS A 138 12.46 -5.52 4.04
N LEU A 139 13.02 -4.65 3.20
CA LEU A 139 14.45 -4.31 3.22
C LEU A 139 14.90 -3.72 4.55
N MET A 140 14.10 -2.79 5.09
CA MET A 140 14.39 -2.18 6.39
C MET A 140 14.32 -3.22 7.52
N ARG A 141 13.31 -4.10 7.51
CA ARG A 141 13.18 -5.18 8.50
C ARG A 141 14.34 -6.18 8.43
N LEU A 142 14.76 -6.55 7.23
CA LEU A 142 15.89 -7.44 7.01
C LEU A 142 17.20 -6.82 7.52
N THR A 143 17.44 -5.55 7.22
CA THR A 143 18.64 -4.81 7.68
C THR A 143 18.77 -4.86 9.21
N ILE A 144 17.67 -4.61 9.92
CA ILE A 144 17.65 -4.61 11.40
C ILE A 144 17.90 -6.00 11.96
N MET A 145 17.38 -7.04 11.30
CA MET A 145 17.58 -8.42 11.72
C MET A 145 19.03 -8.89 11.47
N MET A 146 19.68 -8.40 10.41
CA MET A 146 21.07 -8.78 10.07
C MET A 146 22.11 -8.07 10.94
N SER A 147 21.88 -6.81 11.34
CA SER A 147 22.91 -6.00 12.03
C SER A 147 22.44 -5.34 13.34
N PRO A 148 21.94 -6.13 14.33
CA PRO A 148 21.32 -5.59 15.55
C PRO A 148 22.19 -4.62 16.35
N ARG A 149 23.53 -4.73 16.24
CA ARG A 149 24.51 -3.91 16.97
C ARG A 149 24.78 -2.53 16.35
N GLN A 150 24.61 -2.36 15.03
CA GLN A 150 24.87 -1.10 14.33
C GLN A 150 23.65 -0.63 13.51
N ASN A 151 22.45 -1.06 13.95
CA ASN A 151 21.16 -0.82 13.29
C ASN A 151 20.99 0.61 12.80
N GLU A 152 21.29 1.61 13.65
CA GLU A 152 20.94 3.00 13.34
C GLU A 152 21.76 3.57 12.18
N ARG A 153 23.05 3.23 12.07
CA ARG A 153 23.93 3.74 11.00
C ARG A 153 23.58 3.10 9.67
N TYR A 154 23.42 1.77 9.63
CA TYR A 154 23.07 1.05 8.40
C TYR A 154 21.65 1.38 7.93
N CYS A 155 20.68 1.48 8.85
CA CYS A 155 19.31 1.86 8.49
C CYS A 155 19.24 3.27 7.91
N LYS A 156 19.94 4.24 8.49
CA LYS A 156 20.00 5.61 7.92
C LYS A 156 20.67 5.64 6.56
N LEU A 157 21.77 4.90 6.40
CA LEU A 157 22.51 4.84 5.13
C LEU A 157 21.67 4.20 4.02
N ILE A 158 21.06 3.04 4.29
CA ILE A 158 20.18 2.37 3.32
C ILE A 158 18.95 3.23 3.03
N MET A 159 18.34 3.84 4.04
CA MET A 159 17.18 4.71 3.84
C MET A 159 17.50 5.88 2.90
N TYR A 160 18.53 6.66 3.22
CA TYR A 160 18.82 7.90 2.50
C TYR A 160 19.52 7.66 1.16
N ARG A 161 20.43 6.67 1.09
CA ARG A 161 21.23 6.42 -0.12
C ARG A 161 20.56 5.49 -1.11
N PHE A 162 19.62 4.65 -0.67
CA PHE A 162 18.97 3.66 -1.52
C PHE A 162 17.44 3.76 -1.49
N ALA A 163 16.78 3.64 -0.33
CA ALA A 163 15.32 3.50 -0.27
C ALA A 163 14.56 4.73 -0.79
N ILE A 164 14.91 5.93 -0.32
CA ILE A 164 14.29 7.19 -0.77
C ILE A 164 14.54 7.44 -2.27
N PRO A 165 15.79 7.45 -2.78
CA PRO A 165 16.00 7.69 -4.20
C PRO A 165 15.34 6.61 -5.06
N PHE A 166 15.37 5.34 -4.66
CA PHE A 166 14.69 4.26 -5.37
C PHE A 166 13.16 4.48 -5.42
N LEU A 167 12.55 4.93 -4.32
CA LEU A 167 11.11 5.19 -4.23
C LEU A 167 10.64 6.31 -5.15
N PHE A 168 11.44 7.36 -5.34
CA PHE A 168 11.04 8.53 -6.14
C PHE A 168 11.56 8.51 -7.57
N LEU A 169 12.83 8.11 -7.79
CA LEU A 169 13.46 8.15 -9.11
C LEU A 169 13.01 7.03 -10.03
N VAL A 170 12.79 5.82 -9.51
CA VAL A 170 12.40 4.68 -10.36
C VAL A 170 11.00 4.88 -10.94
N PRO A 171 9.94 5.20 -10.17
CA PRO A 171 8.65 5.53 -10.74
C PRO A 171 8.70 6.69 -11.73
N LEU A 172 9.51 7.72 -11.45
CA LEU A 172 9.67 8.86 -12.35
C LEU A 172 10.29 8.45 -13.70
N ALA A 173 11.34 7.62 -13.67
CA ALA A 173 11.99 7.11 -14.88
C ALA A 173 11.05 6.21 -15.70
N LEU A 174 10.28 5.34 -15.04
CA LEU A 174 9.32 4.46 -15.71
C LEU A 174 8.17 5.23 -16.37
N VAL A 175 7.72 6.32 -15.76
CA VAL A 175 6.62 7.15 -16.27
C VAL A 175 7.09 8.16 -17.32
N ALA A 176 8.40 8.46 -17.39
CA ALA A 176 8.96 9.42 -18.34
C ALA A 176 8.68 9.04 -19.82
N VAL A 177 8.47 7.74 -20.10
CA VAL A 177 8.11 7.25 -21.45
C VAL A 177 6.78 7.83 -21.95
N ASN A 178 5.91 8.29 -21.04
CA ASN A 178 4.60 8.85 -21.36
C ASN A 178 4.61 10.37 -21.54
N ILE A 179 5.74 11.06 -21.37
CA ILE A 179 5.79 12.53 -21.47
C ILE A 179 5.40 13.02 -22.87
N THR A 180 5.66 12.22 -23.90
CA THR A 180 5.43 12.58 -25.30
C THR A 180 4.03 12.23 -25.81
N THR A 181 3.22 11.48 -25.05
CA THR A 181 1.91 11.03 -25.53
C THR A 181 0.79 12.04 -25.26
N THR A 182 -0.25 11.96 -26.08
CA THR A 182 -1.49 12.74 -25.93
C THR A 182 -2.63 11.83 -25.49
N GLY A 183 -3.16 12.06 -24.29
CA GLY A 183 -4.31 11.33 -23.78
C GLY A 183 -5.63 11.74 -24.45
N TYR A 184 -6.50 10.77 -24.69
CA TYR A 184 -7.86 10.96 -25.20
C TYR A 184 -8.85 10.05 -24.48
N CYS A 185 -10.15 10.36 -24.54
CA CYS A 185 -11.18 9.48 -23.98
C CYS A 185 -11.69 8.49 -25.02
N LYS A 186 -11.79 7.23 -24.60
CA LYS A 186 -12.30 6.10 -25.37
C LYS A 186 -13.45 5.43 -24.63
N GLN A 187 -14.47 4.96 -25.35
CA GLN A 187 -15.60 4.22 -24.80
C GLN A 187 -15.17 2.78 -24.45
N LEU A 188 -15.60 2.27 -23.30
CA LEU A 188 -15.41 0.86 -22.94
C LEU A 188 -16.42 -0.04 -23.65
N ASN A 189 -15.98 -1.26 -24.00
CA ASN A 189 -16.87 -2.27 -24.57
C ASN A 189 -17.65 -3.01 -23.47
N HIS A 190 -18.53 -3.91 -23.89
CA HIS A 190 -19.31 -4.76 -23.00
C HIS A 190 -18.39 -5.48 -22.00
N PRO A 191 -18.69 -5.50 -20.67
CA PRO A 191 -19.99 -5.34 -20.01
C PRO A 191 -20.38 -3.91 -19.59
N PHE A 192 -19.56 -2.92 -19.91
CA PHE A 192 -19.85 -1.55 -19.51
C PHE A 192 -20.97 -0.93 -20.34
N SER A 193 -21.84 -0.16 -19.68
CA SER A 193 -22.95 0.54 -20.35
C SER A 193 -22.45 1.70 -21.19
N PHE A 194 -23.22 2.08 -22.20
CA PHE A 194 -22.95 3.27 -23.01
C PHE A 194 -22.71 4.49 -22.12
N GLY A 195 -21.65 5.24 -22.42
CA GLY A 195 -21.19 6.38 -21.63
C GLY A 195 -20.17 6.05 -20.54
N SER A 196 -19.79 4.79 -20.35
CA SER A 196 -18.63 4.42 -19.53
C SER A 196 -17.35 4.58 -20.35
N ILE A 197 -16.47 5.49 -19.91
CA ILE A 197 -15.27 5.87 -20.69
C ILE A 197 -13.99 5.61 -19.90
N ILE A 198 -12.86 5.56 -20.61
CA ILE A 198 -11.52 5.54 -20.04
C ILE A 198 -10.65 6.59 -20.70
N ILE A 199 -9.73 7.15 -19.91
CA ILE A 199 -8.69 8.03 -20.41
C ILE A 199 -7.52 7.15 -20.87
N TYR A 200 -7.20 7.25 -22.15
CA TYR A 200 -6.31 6.34 -22.87
C TYR A 200 -5.18 7.10 -23.56
N GLU A 201 -3.99 6.52 -23.60
CA GLU A 201 -2.75 7.13 -24.14
C GLU A 201 -2.33 6.58 -25.52
N GLY A 202 -3.21 5.82 -26.17
CA GLY A 202 -2.92 5.12 -27.42
C GLY A 202 -2.54 3.65 -27.19
N GLU A 203 -2.83 2.79 -28.17
CA GLU A 203 -2.69 1.33 -28.02
C GLU A 203 -1.23 0.89 -27.84
N ASP A 204 -0.29 1.45 -28.62
CA ASP A 204 1.13 1.07 -28.52
C ASP A 204 1.75 1.46 -27.17
N TYR A 205 1.46 2.67 -26.69
CA TYR A 205 1.95 3.15 -25.40
C TYR A 205 1.30 2.39 -24.23
N ALA A 206 -0.01 2.15 -24.29
CA ALA A 206 -0.69 1.37 -23.26
C ALA A 206 -0.16 -0.08 -23.19
N ARG A 207 0.16 -0.70 -24.34
CA ARG A 207 0.79 -2.02 -24.39
C ARG A 207 2.19 -2.00 -23.77
N LEU A 208 3.02 -1.02 -24.14
CA LEU A 208 4.35 -0.86 -23.56
C LEU A 208 4.28 -0.66 -22.04
N ASN A 209 3.40 0.22 -21.56
CA ASN A 209 3.22 0.48 -20.13
C ASN A 209 2.70 -0.74 -19.38
N THR A 210 1.81 -1.51 -19.98
CA THR A 210 1.33 -2.77 -19.39
C THR A 210 2.46 -3.80 -19.26
N ILE A 211 3.34 -3.92 -20.27
CA ILE A 211 4.51 -4.81 -20.20
C ILE A 211 5.50 -4.35 -19.14
N ILE A 212 5.80 -3.05 -19.09
CA ILE A 212 6.68 -2.44 -18.07
C ILE A 212 6.11 -2.68 -16.68
N HIS A 213 4.82 -2.40 -16.48
CA HIS A 213 4.12 -2.60 -15.21
C HIS A 213 4.19 -4.04 -14.75
N PHE A 214 3.82 -4.98 -15.62
CA PHE A 214 3.81 -6.41 -15.30
C PHE A 214 5.20 -6.94 -14.97
N SER A 215 6.21 -6.56 -15.77
CA SER A 215 7.60 -6.98 -15.57
C SER A 215 8.20 -6.42 -14.28
N PHE A 216 7.97 -5.13 -14.01
CA PHE A 216 8.42 -4.48 -12.79
C PHE A 216 7.73 -5.06 -11.54
N SER A 217 6.40 -5.24 -11.60
CA SER A 217 5.62 -5.85 -10.53
C SER A 217 6.12 -7.26 -10.19
N SER A 218 6.38 -8.08 -11.21
CA SER A 218 6.92 -9.44 -11.04
C SER A 218 8.31 -9.45 -10.40
N PHE A 219 9.19 -8.54 -10.82
CA PHE A 219 10.53 -8.41 -10.25
C PHE A 219 10.52 -7.98 -8.78
N ILE A 220 9.69 -6.99 -8.44
CA ILE A 220 9.58 -6.50 -7.06
C ILE A 220 8.91 -7.54 -6.15
N PHE A 221 7.85 -8.20 -6.64
CA PHE A 221 7.13 -9.22 -5.87
C PHE A 221 8.01 -10.44 -5.55
N SER A 222 8.78 -10.93 -6.53
CA SER A 222 9.72 -12.03 -6.33
C SER A 222 10.84 -11.67 -5.35
N SER A 223 11.38 -10.44 -5.45
CA SER A 223 12.38 -9.92 -4.51
C SER A 223 11.82 -9.83 -3.09
N ASN A 224 10.62 -9.27 -2.93
CA ASN A 224 9.93 -9.16 -1.63
C ASN A 224 9.67 -10.54 -0.99
N THR A 225 9.23 -11.50 -1.80
CA THR A 225 8.99 -12.88 -1.35
C THR A 225 10.29 -13.55 -0.91
N THR A 226 11.36 -13.42 -1.70
CA THR A 226 12.67 -13.99 -1.37
C THR A 226 13.23 -13.44 -0.05
N MET A 227 13.14 -12.13 0.14
CA MET A 227 13.58 -11.48 1.39
C MET A 227 12.75 -11.92 2.59
N THR A 228 11.44 -12.06 2.40
CA THR A 228 10.52 -12.54 3.44
C THR A 228 10.84 -13.99 3.84
N VAL A 229 11.07 -14.87 2.86
CA VAL A 229 11.45 -16.27 3.12
C VAL A 229 12.78 -16.33 3.87
N PHE A 230 13.77 -15.53 3.46
CA PHE A 230 15.05 -15.45 4.17
C PHE A 230 14.89 -14.94 5.61
N MET A 231 14.04 -13.93 5.82
CA MET A 231 13.71 -13.44 7.16
C MET A 231 13.09 -14.53 8.03
N LEU A 232 12.09 -15.26 7.51
CA LEU A 232 11.48 -16.38 8.21
C LEU A 232 12.49 -17.48 8.53
N TYR A 233 13.35 -17.83 7.58
CA TYR A 233 14.38 -18.85 7.75
C TYR A 233 15.35 -18.47 8.89
N LYS A 234 15.90 -17.25 8.86
CA LYS A 234 16.78 -16.75 9.94
C LYS A 234 16.06 -16.72 11.28
N LEU A 235 14.82 -16.25 11.30
CA LEU A 235 14.02 -16.20 12.51
C LEU A 235 13.81 -17.60 13.11
N ARG A 236 13.52 -18.61 12.28
CA ARG A 236 13.41 -20.03 12.65
C ARG A 236 14.72 -20.60 13.18
N MET A 237 15.84 -20.34 12.52
CA MET A 237 17.15 -20.84 12.93
C MET A 237 17.58 -20.33 14.32
N THR A 238 17.17 -19.12 14.70
CA THR A 238 17.48 -18.54 16.02
C THR A 238 16.63 -19.13 17.17
N GLN A 239 15.67 -20.03 16.89
CA GLN A 239 14.82 -20.63 17.93
C GLN A 239 15.45 -21.90 18.50
N THR A 240 16.22 -21.72 19.57
CA THR A 240 16.68 -22.83 20.41
C THR A 240 15.65 -23.14 21.51
N SER A 241 15.59 -24.38 21.98
CA SER A 241 14.66 -24.84 23.04
C SER A 241 14.79 -24.08 24.37
N SER A 242 15.92 -23.41 24.60
CA SER A 242 16.20 -22.58 25.79
C SER A 242 15.71 -21.12 25.69
N THR A 243 14.98 -20.75 24.64
CA THR A 243 14.57 -19.36 24.41
C THR A 243 13.45 -18.93 25.37
N SER A 244 13.63 -17.80 26.06
CA SER A 244 12.63 -17.22 26.98
C SER A 244 11.23 -17.06 26.36
N ALA A 245 10.18 -17.27 27.16
CA ALA A 245 8.78 -17.11 26.75
C ALA A 245 8.46 -15.73 26.15
N ARG A 246 9.09 -14.66 26.67
CA ARG A 246 8.95 -13.29 26.12
C ARG A 246 9.51 -13.17 24.71
N THR A 247 10.67 -13.78 24.46
CA THR A 247 11.33 -13.78 23.15
C THR A 247 10.54 -14.60 22.14
N LYS A 248 9.99 -15.75 22.56
CA LYS A 248 9.10 -16.58 21.73
C LYS A 248 7.85 -15.81 21.29
N GLU A 249 7.25 -15.03 22.19
CA GLU A 249 6.09 -14.19 21.87
C GLU A 249 6.42 -13.03 20.91
N LEU A 250 7.52 -12.31 21.14
CA LEU A 250 7.97 -11.24 20.23
C LEU A 250 8.25 -11.79 18.83
N LYS A 251 8.89 -12.96 18.77
CA LYS A 251 9.16 -13.67 17.52
C LYS A 251 7.87 -14.06 16.80
N ARG A 252 6.91 -14.68 17.49
CA ARG A 252 5.60 -15.05 16.92
C ARG A 252 4.88 -13.84 16.31
N ARG A 253 4.94 -12.68 16.98
CA ARG A 253 4.36 -11.44 16.44
C ARG A 253 5.09 -10.95 15.20
N ALA A 254 6.41 -11.09 15.14
CA ALA A 254 7.19 -10.78 13.94
C ALA A 254 6.83 -11.71 12.76
N GLU A 255 6.69 -13.02 13.01
CA GLU A 255 6.21 -14.00 12.00
C GLU A 255 4.82 -13.62 11.49
N PHE A 256 3.90 -13.29 12.40
CA PHE A 256 2.54 -12.90 12.04
C PHE A 256 2.49 -11.61 11.23
N SER A 257 3.28 -10.59 11.60
CA SER A 257 3.35 -9.34 10.84
C SER A 257 3.93 -9.55 9.43
N LEU A 258 4.89 -10.46 9.30
CA LEU A 258 5.50 -10.78 8.00
C LEU A 258 4.56 -11.58 7.11
N PHE A 259 3.87 -12.59 7.68
CA PHE A 259 2.81 -13.33 6.98
C PHE A 259 1.74 -12.40 6.44
N LEU A 260 1.27 -11.48 7.28
CA LEU A 260 0.22 -10.56 6.89
C LEU A 260 0.67 -9.56 5.82
N ALA A 261 1.93 -9.09 5.86
CA ALA A 261 2.48 -8.25 4.81
C ALA A 261 2.49 -8.98 3.46
N VAL A 262 2.85 -10.26 3.43
CA VAL A 262 2.81 -11.10 2.21
C VAL A 262 1.37 -11.21 1.70
N VAL A 263 0.43 -11.63 2.55
CA VAL A 263 -0.99 -11.78 2.16
C VAL A 263 -1.56 -10.48 1.61
N SER A 264 -1.26 -9.34 2.25
CA SER A 264 -1.67 -8.01 1.81
C SER A 264 -1.11 -7.64 0.43
N SER A 265 0.14 -8.03 0.13
CA SER A 265 0.78 -7.76 -1.17
C SER A 265 0.42 -8.75 -2.28
N VAL A 266 -0.11 -9.93 -1.94
CA VAL A 266 -0.48 -10.98 -2.91
C VAL A 266 -1.77 -10.63 -3.66
N ALA A 267 -2.79 -10.13 -2.95
CA ALA A 267 -4.06 -9.73 -3.55
C ALA A 267 -3.93 -8.67 -4.68
N PRO A 268 -3.28 -7.52 -4.46
CA PRO A 268 -3.05 -6.52 -5.51
C PRO A 268 -2.15 -7.08 -6.63
N PHE A 269 -1.16 -7.92 -6.30
CA PHE A 269 -0.31 -8.55 -7.32
C PHE A 269 -1.11 -9.45 -8.26
N ILE A 270 -1.95 -10.34 -7.72
CA ILE A 270 -2.80 -11.25 -8.52
C ILE A 270 -3.76 -10.44 -9.37
N THR A 271 -4.53 -9.52 -8.78
CA THR A 271 -5.55 -8.75 -9.50
C THR A 271 -4.94 -7.89 -10.63
N ASN A 272 -3.83 -7.19 -10.36
CA ASN A 272 -3.13 -6.43 -11.40
C ASN A 272 -2.48 -7.34 -12.46
N SER A 273 -1.99 -8.53 -12.09
CA SER A 273 -1.43 -9.49 -13.04
C SER A 273 -2.49 -10.06 -13.98
N ILE A 274 -3.66 -10.45 -13.46
CA ILE A 274 -4.77 -10.92 -14.30
C ILE A 274 -5.17 -9.81 -15.27
N CYS A 275 -5.32 -8.56 -14.80
CA CYS A 275 -5.64 -7.44 -15.69
C CYS A 275 -4.58 -7.21 -16.77
N SER A 276 -3.29 -7.27 -16.41
CA SER A 276 -2.19 -7.04 -17.37
C SER A 276 -2.12 -8.16 -18.42
N ILE A 277 -2.28 -9.42 -17.99
CA ILE A 277 -2.29 -10.58 -18.89
C ILE A 277 -3.51 -10.52 -19.81
N SER A 278 -4.71 -10.27 -19.26
CA SER A 278 -5.93 -10.12 -20.07
C SER A 278 -5.75 -9.02 -21.12
N PHE A 279 -5.20 -7.86 -20.74
CA PHE A 279 -4.91 -6.78 -21.69
C PHE A 279 -4.00 -7.20 -22.86
N LEU A 280 -2.96 -8.00 -22.58
CA LEU A 280 -1.96 -8.39 -23.57
C LEU A 280 -2.42 -9.52 -24.51
N PHE A 281 -3.28 -10.42 -24.03
CA PHE A 281 -3.73 -11.59 -24.77
C PHE A 281 -5.11 -11.41 -25.42
N ASP A 282 -6.07 -10.81 -24.71
CA ASP A 282 -7.43 -10.61 -25.21
C ASP A 282 -8.03 -9.30 -24.68
N ARG A 283 -8.09 -8.32 -25.59
CA ARG A 283 -8.64 -6.99 -25.33
C ARG A 283 -10.09 -7.03 -24.85
N THR A 284 -10.88 -7.99 -25.31
CA THR A 284 -12.30 -8.09 -24.94
C THR A 284 -12.47 -8.67 -23.53
N ALA A 285 -11.65 -9.65 -23.15
CA ALA A 285 -11.62 -10.18 -21.79
C ALA A 285 -11.14 -9.14 -20.77
N TRP A 286 -10.28 -8.20 -21.16
CA TRP A 286 -9.78 -7.15 -20.27
C TRP A 286 -10.90 -6.29 -19.69
N ASP A 287 -11.90 -5.91 -20.49
CA ASP A 287 -13.05 -5.13 -20.03
C ASP A 287 -13.82 -5.90 -18.93
N TYR A 288 -13.92 -7.23 -19.01
CA TYR A 288 -14.55 -8.05 -17.96
C TYR A 288 -13.71 -8.20 -16.70
N VAL A 289 -12.40 -7.96 -16.72
CA VAL A 289 -11.55 -8.16 -15.53
C VAL A 289 -11.26 -6.82 -14.85
N LEU A 290 -11.51 -5.70 -15.52
CA LEU A 290 -11.17 -4.36 -15.04
C LEU A 290 -11.76 -4.04 -13.66
N PHE A 291 -12.93 -4.58 -13.30
CA PHE A 291 -13.55 -4.38 -11.97
C PHE A 291 -12.80 -5.07 -10.82
N VAL A 292 -12.00 -6.10 -11.12
CA VAL A 292 -11.24 -6.84 -10.10
C VAL A 292 -10.05 -6.02 -9.59
N ARG A 293 -9.51 -5.14 -10.43
CA ARG A 293 -8.32 -4.33 -10.12
C ARG A 293 -8.53 -3.37 -8.94
N PRO A 294 -9.59 -2.54 -8.90
CA PRO A 294 -9.87 -1.70 -7.73
C PRO A 294 -9.97 -2.53 -6.44
N ILE A 295 -10.69 -3.66 -6.47
CA ILE A 295 -10.90 -4.51 -5.27
C ILE A 295 -9.57 -4.98 -4.66
N GLY A 296 -8.64 -5.48 -5.47
CA GLY A 296 -7.35 -5.95 -4.99
C GLY A 296 -6.47 -4.82 -4.43
N ASN A 297 -6.49 -3.66 -5.08
CA ASN A 297 -5.74 -2.47 -4.68
C ASN A 297 -6.31 -1.81 -3.41
N ASP A 298 -7.63 -1.76 -3.29
CA ASP A 298 -8.33 -1.24 -2.12
C ASP A 298 -8.16 -2.15 -0.91
N PHE A 299 -8.10 -3.47 -1.12
CA PHE A 299 -7.76 -4.43 -0.09
C PHE A 299 -6.37 -4.16 0.50
N GLU A 300 -5.35 -3.95 -0.33
CA GLU A 300 -4.00 -3.61 0.14
C GLU A 300 -3.99 -2.30 0.93
N THR A 301 -4.61 -1.26 0.38
CA THR A 301 -4.68 0.09 0.94
C THR A 301 -5.33 0.10 2.33
N THR A 302 -6.32 -0.74 2.55
CA THR A 302 -7.07 -0.82 3.82
C THR A 302 -6.46 -1.82 4.80
N MET A 303 -6.10 -3.03 4.37
CA MET A 303 -5.69 -4.09 5.27
C MET A 303 -4.41 -3.75 6.04
N MET A 304 -3.42 -3.14 5.38
CA MET A 304 -2.11 -2.91 5.99
C MET A 304 -2.13 -1.88 7.15
N PRO A 305 -2.76 -0.68 7.02
CA PRO A 305 -2.93 0.24 8.15
C PRO A 305 -3.76 -0.32 9.30
N TRP A 306 -4.87 -0.98 9.00
CA TRP A 306 -5.76 -1.53 10.02
C TRP A 306 -5.06 -2.61 10.84
N VAL A 307 -4.29 -3.48 10.18
CA VAL A 307 -3.57 -4.52 10.90
C VAL A 307 -2.43 -3.92 11.72
N LEU A 308 -1.70 -2.93 11.20
CA LEU A 308 -0.69 -2.23 11.99
C LEU A 308 -1.30 -1.59 13.24
N PHE A 309 -2.45 -0.94 13.09
CA PHE A 309 -3.17 -0.30 14.19
C PHE A 309 -3.63 -1.30 15.27
N LEU A 310 -4.13 -2.47 14.87
CA LEU A 310 -4.66 -3.48 15.80
C LEU A 310 -3.56 -4.33 16.45
N THR A 311 -2.46 -4.60 15.73
CA THR A 311 -1.43 -5.56 16.17
C THR A 311 -0.27 -4.90 16.90
N HIS A 312 0.09 -3.65 16.59
CA HIS A 312 1.28 -3.04 17.17
C HIS A 312 1.03 -2.64 18.64
N PRO A 313 1.91 -3.05 19.58
CA PRO A 313 1.72 -2.82 21.02
C PRO A 313 1.66 -1.33 21.42
N MET A 314 2.19 -0.44 20.58
CA MET A 314 2.07 1.01 20.75
C MET A 314 0.62 1.51 20.64
N PHE A 315 -0.21 0.84 19.84
CA PHE A 315 -1.58 1.29 19.56
C PHE A 315 -2.63 0.53 20.37
N ARG A 316 -2.28 -0.67 20.86
CA ARG A 316 -3.09 -1.44 21.80
C ARG A 316 -3.12 -0.70 23.13
N SER A 317 -4.27 -0.12 23.46
CA SER A 317 -4.49 0.51 24.76
C SER A 317 -4.14 -0.51 25.85
N LYS A 318 -3.28 -0.12 26.82
CA LYS A 318 -3.08 -0.94 28.01
C LYS A 318 -4.47 -1.08 28.63
N LYS A 319 -5.03 -2.30 28.67
CA LYS A 319 -6.14 -2.59 29.59
C LYS A 319 -5.65 -2.07 30.94
N LYS A 320 -6.36 -1.10 31.52
CA LYS A 320 -6.16 -0.71 32.91
C LYS A 320 -6.37 -2.00 33.70
N THR A 321 -5.29 -2.66 34.08
CA THR A 321 -5.36 -3.66 35.15
C THR A 321 -5.87 -2.86 36.34
N SER A 322 -7.09 -3.15 36.78
CA SER A 322 -7.61 -2.62 38.04
C SER A 322 -6.53 -2.78 39.11
N PRO A 323 -6.33 -1.78 39.99
CA PRO A 323 -5.33 -1.89 41.03
C PRO A 323 -5.67 -3.12 41.87
N VAL A 324 -4.84 -4.16 41.76
CA VAL A 324 -4.85 -5.26 42.71
C VAL A 324 -4.63 -4.63 44.08
N ASN A 325 -5.56 -4.92 44.98
CA ASN A 325 -5.57 -4.48 46.36
C ASN A 325 -4.16 -4.36 46.92
N LYS A 326 -3.82 -3.16 47.41
CA LYS A 326 -2.81 -2.98 48.43
C LYS A 326 -3.29 -3.72 49.67
N ALA A 327 -3.04 -5.02 49.74
CA ALA A 327 -3.00 -5.76 50.98
C ALA A 327 -1.53 -5.97 51.31
N SER A 328 -1.05 -5.11 52.20
CA SER A 328 0.16 -5.25 52.98
C SER A 328 0.33 -6.69 53.47
N VAL A 329 1.39 -7.36 53.03
CA VAL A 329 1.99 -8.46 53.79
C VAL A 329 3.46 -8.11 53.98
N PHE A 330 3.69 -7.59 55.17
CA PHE A 330 4.98 -7.33 55.78
C PHE A 330 5.76 -8.65 55.86
N VAL A 331 6.88 -8.73 55.15
CA VAL A 331 7.89 -9.80 55.36
C VAL A 331 9.25 -9.10 55.42
N THR A 332 9.65 -8.73 56.63
CA THR A 332 11.04 -8.34 56.89
C THR A 332 11.80 -9.61 57.27
N SER A 333 12.50 -10.18 56.29
CA SER A 333 13.48 -11.24 56.49
C SER A 333 14.88 -10.63 56.38
N THR A 334 15.45 -10.15 57.50
CA THR A 334 16.86 -9.80 57.57
C THR A 334 17.64 -11.03 58.05
N ASN A 335 18.36 -11.66 57.12
CA ASN A 335 19.44 -12.60 57.40
C ASN A 335 20.64 -12.23 56.54
N THR A 336 21.76 -11.90 57.17
CA THR A 336 23.18 -11.93 56.73
C THR A 336 23.94 -11.00 57.71
N SER A 337 25.12 -11.29 58.24
CA SER A 337 26.10 -12.35 58.04
C SER A 337 27.22 -12.16 59.07
N SER A 338 27.80 -13.28 59.53
CA SER A 338 29.23 -13.49 59.89
C SER A 338 30.17 -12.39 59.33
N THR A 339 31.19 -11.83 60.00
CA THR A 339 32.40 -12.49 60.57
C THR A 339 33.31 -11.45 61.26
N ARG A 340 33.94 -11.86 62.39
CA ARG A 340 35.23 -11.48 63.05
C ARG A 340 36.04 -10.23 62.63
N ASN A 341 36.44 -9.42 63.64
CA ASN A 341 37.82 -9.07 64.08
C ASN A 341 37.72 -7.93 65.14
N ALA A 342 38.00 -8.16 66.42
CA ALA A 342 39.30 -8.16 67.15
C ALA A 342 39.77 -6.76 67.64
N THR A 343 40.03 -6.68 68.97
CA THR A 343 40.84 -5.69 69.74
C THR A 343 40.29 -4.25 69.87
N ALA A 344 40.35 -3.51 70.98
CA ALA A 344 41.09 -3.62 72.25
C ALA A 344 40.57 -2.56 73.28
N VAL A 345 40.68 -2.87 74.59
CA VAL A 345 41.07 -1.97 75.71
C VAL A 345 40.01 -0.92 76.15
N THR A 346 39.59 -0.78 77.42
CA THR A 346 40.38 -0.51 78.64
C THR A 346 39.50 -0.63 79.90
N SER A 347 40.17 -0.96 81.01
CA SER A 347 39.90 -0.65 82.44
C SER A 347 38.62 -1.16 83.11
#